data_AF-A0A516P4H1-F1
#
_entry.id   AF-A0A516P4H1-F1
#
_cell.length_a   1.000
_cell.length_b   1.000
_cell.length_c   1.000
_cell.angle_alpha   90.00
_cell.angle_beta   90.00
_cell.angle_gamma   90.00
#
_symmetry.space_group_name_H-M   'P 1'
#
loop_
_entity.id
_entity.type
_entity.pdbx_description
1 polymer ?
#
loop_
_entity_poly.entity_id
_entity_poly.type
_entity_poly.pdbx_seq_one_letter_code
_entity_poly.pdbx_strand_id
1 'polypeptide(L)'
;MTEKIIQKALYTKFSSHQFKFANAFYFENESDFLTFLPSGYCYEFEIKISRSDFKADFKKIKHQIHAENDKGNEYFMDKKGMRTNYDPSWEFCKNFPELVIAEEYQDYRQKRYNEWSIRLKFNPYSMIDFRRVSNERLPNKFFYAVPAGLISKGEVPEYAGLVYINEDLTVTKIKDGKFIHKDLLKPQKLWNKIYYAYENLLRSTLYSNSQ
;
A
#
# COMPACT_ATOMS: atom_id res chain seq x y z
N MET A 1 11.78 0.46 23.92
CA MET A 1 10.36 0.48 23.50
C MET A 1 10.15 -0.53 22.38
N THR A 2 9.05 -1.29 22.38
CA THR A 2 8.75 -2.30 21.34
C THR A 2 7.63 -1.82 20.42
N GLU A 3 7.51 -2.43 19.24
CA GLU A 3 6.45 -2.12 18.27
C GLU A 3 5.05 -2.29 18.88
N LYS A 4 4.80 -3.38 19.62
CA LYS A 4 3.53 -3.63 20.31
C LYS A 4 3.16 -2.53 21.31
N ILE A 5 4.15 -1.96 22.00
CA ILE A 5 3.94 -0.86 22.95
C ILE A 5 3.50 0.41 22.19
N ILE A 6 4.12 0.68 21.04
CA ILE A 6 3.73 1.80 20.16
C ILE A 6 2.32 1.60 19.61
N GLN A 7 2.00 0.39 19.11
CA GLN A 7 0.65 0.04 18.64
C GLN A 7 -0.39 0.27 19.74
N LYS A 8 -0.10 -0.12 20.98
CA LYS A 8 -0.98 0.13 22.14
C LYS A 8 -1.21 1.63 22.37
N ALA A 9 -0.15 2.44 22.37
CA ALA A 9 -0.25 3.88 22.54
C ALA A 9 -1.10 4.54 21.43
N LEU A 10 -0.88 4.14 20.17
CA LEU A 10 -1.68 4.61 19.03
C LEU A 10 -3.14 4.19 19.14
N TYR A 11 -3.42 2.93 19.53
CA TYR A 11 -4.78 2.43 19.71
C TYR A 11 -5.57 3.25 20.73
N THR A 12 -4.95 3.61 21.86
CA THR A 12 -5.55 4.46 22.88
C THR A 12 -5.73 5.90 22.39
N LYS A 13 -4.72 6.48 21.73
CA LYS A 13 -4.77 7.87 21.25
C LYS A 13 -5.87 8.10 20.22
N PHE A 14 -6.08 7.17 19.31
CA PHE A 14 -7.06 7.26 18.22
C PHE A 14 -8.36 6.51 18.55
N SER A 15 -8.79 6.56 19.81
CA SER A 15 -10.04 5.91 20.26
C SER A 15 -11.27 6.40 19.49
N SER A 16 -11.32 7.68 19.13
CA SER A 16 -12.41 8.32 18.35
C SER A 16 -12.51 7.87 16.89
N HIS A 17 -11.49 7.20 16.36
CA HIS A 17 -11.53 6.68 15.00
C HIS A 17 -12.37 5.40 14.92
N GLN A 18 -13.17 5.26 13.87
CA GLN A 18 -14.16 4.19 13.74
C GLN A 18 -13.51 2.80 13.66
N PHE A 19 -12.50 2.64 12.81
CA PHE A 19 -11.79 1.37 12.65
C PHE A 19 -10.29 1.56 12.90
N LYS A 20 -9.67 0.54 13.51
CA LYS A 20 -8.25 0.51 13.86
C LYS A 20 -7.73 -0.91 13.63
N PHE A 21 -6.64 -1.05 12.92
CA PHE A 21 -6.04 -2.34 12.57
C PHE A 21 -4.53 -2.27 12.81
N ALA A 22 -3.98 -3.25 13.52
CA ALA A 22 -2.54 -3.46 13.61
C ALA A 22 -2.15 -4.62 12.69
N ASN A 23 -0.96 -4.54 12.07
CA ASN A 23 -0.40 -5.58 11.20
C ASN A 23 -1.38 -6.03 10.09
N ALA A 24 -1.86 -5.04 9.32
CA ALA A 24 -2.88 -5.22 8.30
C ALA A 24 -2.27 -5.17 6.90
N PHE A 25 -2.72 -6.04 5.99
CA PHE A 25 -2.34 -5.98 4.58
C PHE A 25 -3.45 -5.26 3.81
N TYR A 26 -3.20 -4.03 3.35
CA TYR A 26 -4.24 -3.19 2.74
C TYR A 26 -3.80 -2.57 1.41
N PHE A 27 -2.68 -1.83 1.40
CA PHE A 27 -2.19 -1.10 0.23
C PHE A 27 -1.31 -1.97 -0.70
N GLU A 28 -1.67 -3.24 -0.89
CA GLU A 28 -0.79 -4.27 -1.48
C GLU A 28 0.55 -4.42 -0.73
N ASN A 29 0.57 -3.95 0.51
CA ASN A 29 1.69 -3.98 1.41
C ASN A 29 1.17 -4.16 2.84
N GLU A 30 2.05 -4.66 3.71
CA GLU A 30 1.82 -4.69 5.15
C GLU A 30 1.96 -3.30 5.75
N SER A 31 0.98 -2.94 6.58
CA SER A 31 0.88 -1.70 7.33
C SER A 31 0.90 -2.01 8.82
N ASP A 32 1.81 -1.39 9.55
CA ASP A 32 2.00 -1.64 10.99
C ASP A 32 0.77 -1.22 11.80
N PHE A 33 0.22 -0.04 11.50
CA PHE A 33 -1.01 0.44 12.12
C PHE A 33 -1.83 1.32 11.16
N LEU A 34 -3.07 0.93 10.91
CA LEU A 34 -4.05 1.65 10.09
C LEU A 34 -5.23 2.10 10.94
N THR A 35 -5.72 3.29 10.67
CA THR A 35 -6.95 3.78 11.31
C THR A 35 -7.82 4.56 10.35
N PHE A 36 -9.14 4.40 10.49
CA PHE A 36 -10.14 5.03 9.63
C PHE A 36 -11.02 5.96 10.46
N LEU A 37 -11.17 7.20 9.99
CA LEU A 37 -12.13 8.14 10.54
C LEU A 37 -13.57 7.70 10.20
N PRO A 38 -14.58 8.15 10.94
CA PRO A 38 -15.99 7.91 10.60
C PRO A 38 -16.37 8.38 9.17
N SER A 39 -15.65 9.38 8.64
CA SER A 39 -15.83 9.86 7.27
C SER A 39 -15.26 8.93 6.19
N GLY A 40 -14.48 7.91 6.55
CA GLY A 40 -13.83 6.99 5.62
C GLY A 40 -12.38 7.34 5.26
N TYR A 41 -11.81 8.43 5.79
CA TYR A 41 -10.40 8.76 5.58
C TYR A 41 -9.48 7.83 6.38
N CYS A 42 -8.43 7.31 5.75
CA CYS A 42 -7.46 6.41 6.33
C CYS A 42 -6.17 7.14 6.70
N TYR A 43 -5.72 6.97 7.94
CA TYR A 43 -4.38 7.34 8.38
C TYR A 43 -3.54 6.07 8.59
N GLU A 44 -2.36 6.06 7.99
CA GLU A 44 -1.37 5.00 8.17
C GLU A 44 -0.23 5.49 9.05
N PHE A 45 0.15 4.65 10.02
CA PHE A 45 1.28 4.87 10.92
C PHE A 45 2.29 3.76 10.69
N GLU A 46 3.42 4.09 10.07
CA GLU A 46 4.58 3.21 9.97
C GLU A 46 5.41 3.34 11.25
N ILE A 47 5.62 2.23 11.93
CA ILE A 47 6.33 2.19 13.21
C ILE A 47 7.81 1.93 12.95
N LYS A 48 8.68 2.80 13.49
CA LYS A 48 10.14 2.60 13.44
C LYS A 48 10.73 2.65 14.84
N ILE A 49 11.38 1.57 15.24
CA ILE A 49 12.02 1.45 16.57
C ILE A 49 13.51 1.80 16.55
N SER A 50 14.12 1.89 15.37
CA SER A 50 15.54 2.23 15.21
C SER A 50 15.79 3.16 14.02
N ARG A 51 16.89 3.92 14.07
CA ARG A 51 17.30 4.78 12.93
C ARG A 51 17.65 3.98 11.69
N SER A 52 18.22 2.78 11.86
CA SER A 52 18.54 1.90 10.74
C SER A 52 17.29 1.41 10.02
N ASP A 53 16.26 1.05 10.77
CA ASP A 53 14.96 0.64 10.24
C ASP A 53 14.26 1.80 9.50
N PHE A 54 14.28 3.01 10.08
CA PHE A 54 13.81 4.21 9.39
C PHE A 54 14.53 4.44 8.05
N LYS A 55 15.87 4.32 8.02
CA LYS A 55 16.66 4.50 6.79
C LYS A 55 16.41 3.40 5.75
N ALA A 56 16.16 2.17 6.18
CA ALA A 56 15.87 1.05 5.29
C ALA A 56 14.52 1.22 4.57
N ASP A 57 13.56 1.90 5.21
CA ASP A 57 12.22 2.11 4.69
C ASP A 57 12.22 2.85 3.33
N PHE A 58 13.08 3.86 3.17
CA PHE A 58 13.20 4.66 1.94
C PHE A 58 13.59 3.85 0.69
N LYS A 59 14.07 2.63 0.85
CA LYS A 59 14.40 1.74 -0.29
C LYS A 59 13.17 1.02 -0.85
N LYS A 60 12.03 1.05 -0.15
CA LYS A 60 10.80 0.35 -0.57
C LYS A 60 10.04 1.17 -1.62
N ILE A 61 9.37 0.47 -2.53
CA ILE A 61 8.59 1.06 -3.63
C ILE A 61 7.50 2.02 -3.10
N LYS A 62 6.85 1.70 -1.97
CA LYS A 62 5.81 2.57 -1.40
C LYS A 62 6.27 4.02 -1.19
N HIS A 63 7.52 4.24 -0.77
CA HIS A 63 8.07 5.59 -0.59
C HIS A 63 8.30 6.32 -1.90
N GLN A 64 8.66 5.58 -2.95
CA GLN A 64 8.73 6.15 -4.30
C GLN A 64 7.34 6.60 -4.74
N ILE A 65 6.30 5.77 -4.54
CA ILE A 65 4.92 6.15 -4.87
C ILE A 65 4.48 7.39 -4.09
N HIS A 66 4.77 7.47 -2.78
CA HIS A 66 4.48 8.65 -1.98
C HIS A 66 5.20 9.90 -2.49
N ALA A 67 6.49 9.80 -2.82
CA ALA A 67 7.28 10.91 -3.33
C ALA A 67 6.86 11.37 -4.73
N GLU A 68 6.50 10.44 -5.62
CA GLU A 68 6.00 10.77 -6.96
C GLU A 68 4.59 11.41 -6.90
N ASN A 69 3.70 10.90 -6.04
CA ASN A 69 2.41 11.53 -5.80
C ASN A 69 2.57 12.96 -5.24
N ASP A 70 3.54 13.17 -4.36
CA ASP A 70 3.81 14.49 -3.78
C ASP A 70 4.24 15.53 -4.82
N LYS A 71 4.96 15.09 -5.87
CA LYS A 71 5.31 15.91 -7.04
C LYS A 71 4.15 16.16 -8.00
N GLY A 72 3.00 15.50 -7.80
CA GLY A 72 1.84 15.56 -8.70
C GLY A 72 1.98 14.66 -9.93
N ASN A 73 2.89 13.69 -9.92
CA ASN A 73 3.06 12.77 -11.05
C ASN A 73 1.96 11.71 -11.03
N GLU A 74 1.28 11.53 -12.16
CA GLU A 74 0.24 10.50 -12.33
C GLU A 74 0.80 9.08 -12.47
N TYR A 75 2.09 8.96 -12.74
CA TYR A 75 2.80 7.70 -13.01
C TYR A 75 4.09 7.61 -12.21
N PHE A 76 4.48 6.40 -11.82
CA PHE A 76 5.77 6.09 -11.22
C PHE A 76 6.47 4.94 -11.97
N MET A 77 7.81 4.93 -11.92
CA MET A 77 8.62 3.88 -12.54
C MET A 77 8.84 2.72 -11.57
N ASP A 78 8.45 1.51 -11.96
CA ASP A 78 8.77 0.27 -11.23
C ASP A 78 9.87 -0.51 -11.98
N LYS A 79 11.01 -0.75 -11.33
CA LYS A 79 12.15 -1.50 -11.90
C LYS A 79 12.00 -3.01 -11.67
N LYS A 80 10.83 -3.56 -11.99
CA LYS A 80 10.61 -5.01 -12.02
C LYS A 80 10.73 -5.47 -13.45
N GLY A 81 11.92 -5.93 -13.83
CA GLY A 81 12.14 -6.57 -15.13
C GLY A 81 11.20 -7.76 -15.28
N MET A 82 10.12 -7.58 -16.04
CA MET A 82 9.23 -8.66 -16.46
C MET A 82 9.00 -8.51 -17.95
N ARG A 83 9.22 -9.60 -18.70
CA ARG A 83 8.65 -9.78 -20.04
C ARG A 83 7.14 -9.84 -19.89
N THR A 84 6.50 -8.69 -19.94
CA THR A 84 5.04 -8.59 -19.87
C THR A 84 4.54 -8.40 -21.30
N ASN A 85 3.88 -9.43 -21.83
CA ASN A 85 3.14 -9.31 -23.08
C ASN A 85 1.87 -8.51 -22.78
N TYR A 86 1.90 -7.21 -23.06
CA TYR A 86 0.68 -6.38 -23.04
C TYR A 86 0.00 -6.45 -24.39
N ASP A 87 -1.34 -6.38 -24.39
CA ASP A 87 -2.13 -6.03 -25.57
C ASP A 87 -2.09 -4.50 -25.69
N PRO A 88 -1.31 -3.94 -26.63
CA PRO A 88 -1.10 -2.50 -26.71
C PRO A 88 -2.39 -1.77 -27.08
N SER A 89 -2.61 -0.59 -26.50
CA SER A 89 -3.76 0.25 -26.89
C SER A 89 -3.61 0.73 -28.34
N TRP A 90 -4.74 1.07 -28.98
CA TRP A 90 -4.74 1.59 -30.34
C TRP A 90 -3.83 2.83 -30.51
N GLU A 91 -3.88 3.74 -29.54
CA GLU A 91 -3.05 4.95 -29.54
C GLU A 91 -1.55 4.62 -29.46
N PHE A 92 -1.18 3.57 -28.70
CA PHE A 92 0.20 3.10 -28.64
C PHE A 92 0.64 2.47 -29.97
N CYS A 93 -0.19 1.61 -30.56
CA CYS A 93 0.10 0.99 -31.85
C CYS A 93 0.32 2.01 -32.97
N LYS A 94 -0.46 3.11 -32.96
CA LYS A 94 -0.34 4.18 -33.96
C LYS A 94 0.95 4.99 -33.81
N ASN A 95 1.37 5.24 -32.58
CA ASN A 95 2.52 6.08 -32.29
C ASN A 95 3.85 5.32 -32.28
N PHE A 96 3.83 4.00 -32.02
CA PHE A 96 5.02 3.14 -31.95
C PHE A 96 4.80 1.77 -32.64
N PRO A 97 4.44 1.75 -33.94
CA PRO A 97 4.14 0.50 -34.66
C PRO A 97 5.33 -0.46 -34.73
N GLU A 98 6.55 0.04 -34.73
CA GLU A 98 7.79 -0.74 -34.77
C GLU A 98 8.01 -1.60 -33.51
N LEU A 99 7.32 -1.27 -32.43
CA LEU A 99 7.39 -2.01 -31.17
C LEU A 99 6.29 -3.08 -31.06
N VAL A 100 5.32 -3.12 -31.97
CA VAL A 100 4.18 -4.05 -31.91
C VAL A 100 4.44 -5.30 -32.75
N ILE A 101 4.24 -6.47 -32.13
CA ILE A 101 4.32 -7.80 -32.75
C ILE A 101 2.89 -8.31 -32.94
N ALA A 102 2.52 -8.64 -34.17
CA ALA A 102 1.28 -9.34 -34.46
C ALA A 102 1.54 -10.84 -34.50
N GLU A 103 0.84 -11.62 -33.68
CA GLU A 103 0.92 -13.08 -33.68
C GLU A 103 -0.44 -13.67 -34.03
N GLU A 104 -0.45 -14.57 -35.01
CA GLU A 104 -1.60 -15.41 -35.29
C GLU A 104 -1.72 -16.49 -34.22
N TYR A 105 -2.93 -16.69 -33.71
CA TYR A 105 -3.23 -17.76 -32.78
C TYR A 105 -4.56 -18.42 -33.12
N GLN A 106 -4.64 -19.71 -32.82
CA GLN A 106 -5.83 -20.51 -33.02
C GLN A 106 -6.55 -20.67 -31.69
N ASP A 107 -7.76 -20.13 -31.56
CA ASP A 107 -8.54 -20.27 -30.34
C ASP A 107 -9.09 -21.70 -30.23
N TYR A 108 -8.88 -22.35 -29.08
CA TYR A 108 -9.39 -23.70 -28.81
C TYR A 108 -10.92 -23.80 -28.92
N ARG A 109 -11.65 -22.68 -28.76
CA ARG A 109 -13.12 -22.61 -28.94
C ARG A 109 -13.56 -22.51 -30.40
N GLN A 110 -12.68 -22.11 -31.32
CA GLN A 110 -12.98 -21.85 -32.74
C GLN A 110 -12.56 -22.98 -33.68
N LYS A 111 -12.14 -24.15 -33.15
CA LYS A 111 -11.76 -25.34 -33.94
C LYS A 111 -12.79 -25.79 -34.99
N ARG A 112 -14.04 -25.35 -34.88
CA ARG A 112 -15.13 -25.73 -35.79
C ARG A 112 -15.11 -24.98 -37.14
N TYR A 113 -14.42 -23.83 -37.23
CA TYR A 113 -14.48 -22.96 -38.42
C TYR A 113 -13.11 -22.62 -39.04
N ASN A 114 -11.99 -23.17 -38.53
CA ASN A 114 -10.66 -22.92 -39.07
C ASN A 114 -10.29 -21.42 -39.14
N GLU A 115 -10.82 -20.62 -38.20
CA GLU A 115 -10.56 -19.18 -38.10
C GLU A 115 -9.24 -18.93 -37.37
N TRP A 116 -8.39 -18.11 -37.98
CA TRP A 116 -7.15 -17.61 -37.38
C TRP A 116 -7.44 -16.23 -36.76
N SER A 117 -7.08 -16.05 -35.49
CA SER A 117 -7.21 -14.76 -34.81
C SER A 117 -5.84 -14.10 -34.71
N ILE A 118 -5.77 -12.77 -34.91
CA ILE A 118 -4.54 -11.99 -34.72
C ILE A 118 -4.57 -11.40 -33.31
N ARG A 119 -3.49 -11.58 -32.54
CA ARG A 119 -3.24 -10.87 -31.29
C ARG A 119 -2.07 -9.91 -31.47
N LEU A 120 -2.24 -8.67 -31.04
CA LEU A 120 -1.13 -7.72 -30.95
C LEU A 120 -0.44 -7.89 -29.59
N LYS A 121 0.89 -7.87 -29.59
CA LYS A 121 1.73 -7.94 -28.40
C LYS A 121 2.81 -6.88 -28.49
N PHE A 122 3.13 -6.23 -27.39
CA PHE A 122 4.37 -5.49 -27.24
C PHE A 122 5.21 -6.12 -26.13
N ASN A 123 6.50 -6.34 -26.40
CA ASN A 123 7.46 -6.78 -25.40
C ASN A 123 8.45 -5.63 -25.14
N PRO A 124 8.23 -4.80 -24.11
CA PRO A 124 9.21 -3.82 -23.72
C PRO A 124 10.48 -4.56 -23.26
N TYR A 125 11.56 -4.49 -24.05
CA TYR A 125 12.91 -4.86 -23.61
C TYR A 125 13.47 -3.87 -22.56
N SER A 126 12.63 -3.04 -21.94
CA SER A 126 13.01 -2.14 -20.86
C SER A 126 12.75 -2.77 -19.50
N MET A 127 13.74 -2.70 -18.60
CA MET A 127 13.60 -3.10 -17.18
C MET A 127 12.77 -2.09 -16.36
N ILE A 128 11.85 -1.38 -17.01
CA ILE A 128 11.12 -0.23 -16.51
C ILE A 128 9.66 -0.41 -16.91
N ASP A 129 8.79 -0.49 -15.90
CA ASP A 129 7.34 -0.50 -16.04
C ASP A 129 6.79 0.84 -15.56
N PHE A 130 5.87 1.44 -16.31
CA PHE A 130 5.22 2.70 -15.95
C PHE A 130 3.86 2.40 -15.35
N ARG A 131 3.72 2.61 -14.04
CA ARG A 131 2.48 2.31 -13.32
C ARG A 131 1.79 3.60 -12.95
N ARG A 132 0.47 3.63 -13.13
CA ARG A 132 -0.37 4.74 -12.66
C ARG A 132 -0.37 4.75 -11.13
N VAL A 133 -0.22 5.93 -10.54
CA VAL A 133 -0.44 6.15 -9.11
C VAL A 133 -1.94 5.93 -8.84
N SER A 134 -2.25 4.87 -8.12
CA SER A 134 -3.63 4.58 -7.70
C SER A 134 -3.81 5.02 -6.26
N ASN A 135 -4.74 5.94 -6.03
CA ASN A 135 -5.08 6.44 -4.69
C ASN A 135 -5.56 5.31 -3.76
N GLU A 136 -6.09 4.20 -4.30
CA GLU A 136 -6.45 3.04 -3.47
C GLU A 136 -5.26 2.33 -2.84
N ARG A 137 -4.04 2.60 -3.33
CA ARG A 137 -2.77 2.04 -2.85
C ARG A 137 -2.03 3.00 -1.90
N LEU A 138 -2.63 4.15 -1.57
CA LEU A 138 -2.06 5.13 -0.67
C LEU A 138 -3.04 5.46 0.45
N PRO A 139 -2.57 5.79 1.66
CA PRO A 139 -3.41 6.37 2.70
C PRO A 139 -3.72 7.84 2.41
N ASN A 140 -4.78 8.37 3.05
CA ASN A 140 -5.08 9.81 2.96
C ASN A 140 -4.05 10.65 3.73
N LYS A 141 -3.54 10.13 4.86
CA LYS A 141 -2.37 10.68 5.56
C LYS A 141 -1.43 9.56 5.98
N PHE A 142 -0.14 9.80 5.80
CA PHE A 142 0.92 8.89 6.23
C PHE A 142 1.73 9.52 7.36
N PHE A 143 2.03 8.73 8.40
CA PHE A 143 2.78 9.15 9.57
C PHE A 143 3.87 8.15 9.93
N TYR A 144 5.00 8.65 10.42
CA TYR A 144 5.95 7.85 11.18
C TYR A 144 5.62 7.91 12.67
N ALA A 145 5.55 6.74 13.30
CA ALA A 145 5.39 6.57 14.73
C ALA A 145 6.68 6.01 15.33
N VAL A 146 7.33 6.80 16.19
CA VAL A 146 8.67 6.47 16.72
C VAL A 146 8.78 6.74 18.21
N PRO A 147 9.69 6.07 18.94
CA PRO A 147 10.09 6.52 20.27
C PRO A 147 10.55 7.98 20.25
N ALA A 148 10.20 8.72 21.29
CA ALA A 148 10.60 10.11 21.42
C ALA A 148 12.12 10.30 21.26
N GLY A 149 12.52 11.23 20.40
CA GLY A 149 13.93 11.54 20.14
C GLY A 149 14.63 10.64 19.11
N LEU A 150 13.98 9.64 18.51
CA LEU A 150 14.63 8.74 17.54
C LEU A 150 15.04 9.43 16.23
N ILE A 151 14.14 10.24 15.67
CA ILE A 151 14.31 11.01 14.43
C ILE A 151 13.74 12.40 14.62
N SER A 152 14.29 13.39 13.93
CA SER A 152 13.82 14.78 13.99
C SER A 152 12.81 15.10 12.89
N LYS A 153 12.03 16.18 13.08
CA LYS A 153 11.04 16.65 12.08
C LYS A 153 11.64 16.94 10.69
N GLY A 154 12.92 17.32 10.63
CA GLY A 154 13.62 17.66 9.39
C GLY A 154 14.08 16.43 8.60
N GLU A 155 14.18 15.27 9.23
CA GLU A 155 14.52 14.01 8.56
C GLU A 155 13.29 13.35 7.90
N VAL A 156 12.09 13.78 8.27
CA VAL A 156 10.83 13.21 7.78
C VAL A 156 10.42 13.88 6.46
N PRO A 157 10.14 13.10 5.40
CA PRO A 157 9.68 13.61 4.10
C PRO A 157 8.49 14.57 4.19
N GLU A 158 8.34 15.48 3.24
CA GLU A 158 7.26 16.48 3.22
C GLU A 158 5.86 15.86 3.24
N TYR A 159 5.66 14.77 2.50
CA TYR A 159 4.37 14.05 2.48
C TYR A 159 4.03 13.37 3.82
N ALA A 160 5.02 13.11 4.69
CA ALA A 160 4.87 12.32 5.90
C ALA A 160 4.75 13.18 7.17
N GLY A 161 3.86 12.77 8.07
CA GLY A 161 3.78 13.28 9.44
C GLY A 161 4.71 12.54 10.40
N LEU A 162 4.86 13.08 11.61
CA LEU A 162 5.72 12.52 12.66
C LEU A 162 5.01 12.56 14.01
N VAL A 163 5.00 11.41 14.67
CA VAL A 163 4.42 11.23 16.00
C VAL A 163 5.44 10.54 16.91
N TYR A 164 5.65 11.13 18.08
CA TYR A 164 6.47 10.55 19.14
C TYR A 164 5.63 9.80 20.15
N ILE A 165 6.16 8.66 20.57
CA ILE A 165 5.64 7.86 21.66
C ILE A 165 6.64 7.97 22.81
N ASN A 166 6.18 8.56 23.90
CA ASN A 166 6.94 8.69 25.14
C ASN A 166 6.86 7.39 25.95
N GLU A 167 7.73 7.23 26.95
CA GLU A 167 7.77 6.03 27.80
C GLU A 167 6.48 5.81 28.61
N ASP A 168 5.79 6.90 28.95
CA ASP A 168 4.47 6.91 29.60
C ASP A 168 3.30 6.59 28.65
N LEU A 169 3.60 6.18 27.40
CA LEU A 169 2.64 5.91 26.32
C LEU A 169 1.87 7.14 25.83
N THR A 170 2.28 8.35 26.21
CA THR A 170 1.69 9.56 25.62
C THR A 170 2.15 9.73 24.18
N VAL A 171 1.18 10.07 23.32
CA VAL A 171 1.38 10.22 21.89
C VAL A 171 1.37 11.71 21.53
N THR A 172 2.53 12.22 21.13
CA THR A 172 2.75 13.63 20.81
C THR A 172 2.97 13.82 19.31
N LYS A 173 2.12 14.65 18.68
CA LYS A 173 2.24 14.96 17.24
C LYS A 173 3.26 16.08 17.04
N ILE A 174 4.37 15.77 16.34
CA ILE A 174 5.47 16.69 16.09
C ILE A 174 5.35 17.36 14.71
N LYS A 175 4.87 16.60 13.71
CA LYS A 175 4.63 17.08 12.35
C LYS A 175 3.30 16.51 11.88
N ASP A 176 2.40 17.36 11.39
CA ASP A 176 1.16 16.87 10.77
C ASP A 176 1.48 16.30 9.37
N GLY A 177 0.82 15.20 9.01
CA GLY A 177 0.97 14.61 7.68
C GLY A 177 0.19 15.40 6.63
N LYS A 178 0.79 15.58 5.45
CA LYS A 178 0.12 16.17 4.27
C LYS A 178 -1.04 15.27 3.85
N PHE A 179 -2.11 15.88 3.35
CA PHE A 179 -3.23 15.14 2.78
C PHE A 179 -2.85 14.70 1.36
N ILE A 180 -2.71 13.39 1.14
CA ILE A 180 -2.16 12.81 -0.10
C ILE A 180 -3.22 12.82 -1.21
N HIS A 181 -4.45 12.40 -0.89
CA HIS A 181 -5.63 12.41 -1.78
C HIS A 181 -6.91 12.44 -0.96
N LYS A 182 -8.05 12.79 -1.57
CA LYS A 182 -9.37 12.92 -0.92
C LYS A 182 -10.34 11.77 -1.16
N ASP A 183 -9.88 10.72 -1.84
CA ASP A 183 -10.72 9.54 -2.05
C ASP A 183 -10.96 8.78 -0.74
N LEU A 184 -12.20 8.32 -0.57
CA LEU A 184 -12.60 7.54 0.59
C LEU A 184 -12.17 6.09 0.42
N LEU A 185 -11.49 5.56 1.42
CA LEU A 185 -10.97 4.20 1.39
C LEU A 185 -11.94 3.24 2.09
N LYS A 186 -12.00 2.01 1.57
CA LYS A 186 -12.96 0.97 1.98
C LYS A 186 -12.35 0.00 3.00
N PRO A 187 -12.55 0.17 4.32
CA PRO A 187 -12.06 -0.76 5.34
C PRO A 187 -12.61 -2.19 5.17
N GLN A 188 -13.68 -2.36 4.39
CA GLN A 188 -14.29 -3.64 4.01
C GLN A 188 -13.29 -4.65 3.45
N LYS A 189 -12.21 -4.18 2.78
CA LYS A 189 -11.16 -5.05 2.24
C LYS A 189 -10.51 -5.93 3.32
N LEU A 190 -10.57 -5.55 4.60
CA LEU A 190 -9.99 -6.28 5.73
C LEU A 190 -10.97 -7.23 6.43
N TRP A 191 -12.27 -7.17 6.13
CA TRP A 191 -13.30 -7.87 6.89
C TRP A 191 -13.14 -9.39 6.88
N ASN A 192 -12.77 -9.98 5.74
CA ASN A 192 -12.53 -11.42 5.67
C ASN A 192 -11.39 -11.85 6.62
N LYS A 193 -10.28 -11.09 6.64
CA LYS A 193 -9.15 -11.38 7.54
C LYS A 193 -9.56 -11.28 9.01
N ILE A 194 -10.36 -10.27 9.36
CA ILE A 194 -10.89 -10.07 10.71
C ILE A 194 -11.84 -11.20 11.10
N TYR A 195 -12.73 -11.59 10.19
CA TYR A 195 -13.68 -12.67 10.40
C TYR A 195 -12.94 -13.99 10.68
N TYR A 196 -11.92 -14.34 9.89
CA TYR A 196 -11.13 -15.54 10.15
C TYR A 196 -10.36 -15.47 11.47
N ALA A 197 -9.83 -14.31 11.85
CA ALA A 197 -9.19 -14.14 13.16
C ALA A 197 -10.19 -14.33 14.31
N TYR A 198 -11.41 -13.81 14.16
CA TYR A 198 -12.50 -14.01 15.11
C TYR A 198 -12.96 -15.48 15.18
N GLU A 199 -13.13 -16.14 14.03
CA GLU A 199 -13.51 -17.56 13.97
C GLU A 199 -12.45 -18.44 14.64
N ASN A 200 -11.17 -18.17 14.41
CA ASN A 200 -10.08 -18.87 15.07
C ASN A 200 -10.09 -18.67 16.60
N LEU A 201 -10.38 -17.45 17.06
CA LEU A 201 -10.53 -17.16 18.50
C LEU A 201 -11.75 -17.88 19.10
N LEU A 202 -12.86 -17.93 18.37
CA LEU A 202 -14.05 -18.69 18.79
C LEU A 202 -13.75 -20.18 18.89
N ARG A 203 -13.12 -20.76 17.86
CA ARG A 203 -12.71 -22.17 17.86
C ARG A 203 -11.78 -22.46 19.02
N SER A 204 -10.76 -21.63 19.25
CA SER A 204 -9.86 -21.84 20.39
C SER A 204 -10.64 -21.81 21.70
N THR A 205 -11.53 -20.84 21.91
CA THR A 205 -12.24 -20.66 23.17
C THR A 205 -13.32 -21.73 23.42
N LEU A 206 -14.06 -22.12 22.38
CA LEU A 206 -15.15 -23.10 22.49
C LEU A 206 -14.64 -24.53 22.61
N TYR A 207 -13.51 -24.86 21.98
CA TYR A 207 -12.94 -26.21 21.98
C TYR A 207 -11.80 -26.41 22.98
N SER A 208 -11.31 -25.35 23.67
CA SER A 208 -10.30 -25.47 24.73
C SER A 208 -10.87 -25.88 26.10
N ASN A 209 -12.18 -25.69 26.34
CA ASN A 209 -12.83 -26.00 27.62
C ASN A 209 -13.44 -27.42 27.68
N SER A 210 -12.96 -28.33 26.83
CA SER A 210 -13.47 -29.70 26.70
C SER A 210 -12.54 -30.76 27.32
N GLN A 211 -11.65 -30.37 28.23
CA GLN A 211 -10.79 -31.28 29.02
C GLN A 211 -10.87 -30.97 30.51
#